data_AF-A0A351FVV5-F1
#
_entry.id   AF-A0A351FVV5-F1
#
_cell.length_a   1.000
_cell.length_b   1.000
_cell.length_c   1.000
_cell.angle_alpha   90.00
_cell.angle_beta   90.00
_cell.angle_gamma   90.00
#
_symmetry.space_group_name_H-M   'P 1'
#
loop_
_entity.id
_entity.type
_entity.pdbx_description
1 polymer ?
#
loop_
_entity_poly.entity_id
_entity_poly.type
_entity_poly.pdbx_seq_one_letter_code
_entity_poly.pdbx_strand_id
1 'polypeptide(L)'
;ELAMTQTYQRTSVLPAGEAPAAETYAVALERRISAEQLFRNVLVATGELEAQGKHWKLPPAEIDQFVSESEELKALEATFIKVFANPPKEAEIEIAPTVKAALFLMHEKALLKVLQPRAGNLTDRVAQAQPDQVADALFLAILSRQPTAEDREDVKQFLANHPDDKPTAITQLAWALLASTEFCVNH
;
A
#
# COMPACT_ATOMS: atom_id res chain seq x y z
N GLU A 1 11.35 15.70 -25.06
CA GLU A 1 11.78 16.84 -24.23
C GLU A 1 10.64 17.56 -23.49
N LEU A 2 9.52 16.88 -23.17
CA LEU A 2 8.42 17.49 -22.40
C LEU A 2 8.70 17.49 -20.88
N ALA A 3 9.41 16.47 -20.37
CA ALA A 3 9.71 16.30 -18.95
C ALA A 3 10.62 17.39 -18.34
N MET A 4 11.35 18.13 -19.18
CA MET A 4 12.26 19.21 -18.75
C MET A 4 11.61 20.60 -18.83
N THR A 5 10.34 20.68 -19.22
CA THR A 5 9.64 21.96 -19.31
C THR A 5 9.22 22.43 -17.92
N GLN A 6 9.21 23.76 -17.70
CA GLN A 6 8.73 24.34 -16.43
C GLN A 6 7.29 23.93 -16.11
N THR A 7 6.46 23.73 -17.13
CA THR A 7 5.08 23.26 -16.98
C THR A 7 5.02 21.85 -16.40
N TYR A 8 5.90 20.94 -16.82
CA TYR A 8 5.96 19.56 -16.30
C TYR A 8 6.63 19.49 -14.91
N GLN A 9 7.53 20.42 -14.60
CA GLN A 9 8.22 20.52 -13.31
C GLN A 9 7.41 21.24 -12.22
N ARG A 10 6.22 21.77 -12.56
CA ARG A 10 5.34 22.38 -11.56
C ARG A 10 4.72 21.32 -10.68
N THR A 11 4.69 21.59 -9.38
CA THR A 11 4.02 20.73 -8.41
C THR A 11 2.51 20.70 -8.69
N SER A 12 1.91 19.52 -8.59
CA SER A 12 0.45 19.33 -8.58
C SER A 12 -0.17 19.67 -7.21
N VAL A 13 0.67 19.99 -6.21
CA VAL A 13 0.23 20.38 -4.87
C VAL A 13 -0.33 21.80 -4.92
N LEU A 14 -1.56 21.93 -4.43
CA LEU A 14 -2.22 23.21 -4.27
C LEU A 14 -1.42 24.09 -3.27
N PRO A 15 -0.98 25.31 -3.65
CA PRO A 15 -0.49 26.27 -2.66
C PRO A 15 -1.63 26.65 -1.70
N ALA A 16 -1.31 27.10 -0.48
CA ALA A 16 -2.33 27.50 0.50
C ALA A 16 -3.42 28.39 -0.12
N GLY A 17 -4.69 27.96 -0.04
CA GLY A 17 -5.80 28.63 -0.72
C GLY A 17 -7.00 27.69 -0.96
N GLU A 18 -8.00 28.20 -1.67
CA GLU A 18 -9.19 27.42 -2.06
C GLU A 18 -8.87 26.49 -3.23
N ALA A 19 -9.32 25.23 -3.13
CA ALA A 19 -9.12 24.25 -4.20
C ALA A 19 -9.91 24.68 -5.45
N PRO A 20 -9.27 24.69 -6.64
CA PRO A 20 -9.97 24.97 -7.88
C PRO A 20 -11.00 23.88 -8.15
N ALA A 21 -12.05 24.21 -8.91
CA ALA A 21 -13.08 23.24 -9.27
C ALA A 21 -12.47 22.00 -9.93
N ALA A 22 -12.88 20.79 -9.50
CA ALA A 22 -12.27 19.52 -9.94
C ALA A 22 -12.27 19.36 -11.47
N GLU A 23 -13.30 19.88 -12.14
CA GLU A 23 -13.47 19.90 -13.61
C GLU A 23 -12.33 20.63 -14.35
N THR A 24 -11.61 21.51 -13.66
CA THR A 24 -10.49 22.27 -14.24
C THR A 24 -9.21 21.45 -14.36
N TYR A 25 -9.11 20.31 -13.64
CA TYR A 25 -7.90 19.50 -13.53
C TYR A 25 -6.65 20.32 -13.18
N ALA A 26 -6.83 21.45 -12.49
CA ALA A 26 -5.74 22.34 -12.10
C ALA A 26 -4.88 21.76 -10.97
N VAL A 27 -5.39 20.77 -10.25
CA VAL A 27 -4.67 19.93 -9.27
C VAL A 27 -4.92 18.46 -9.58
N ALA A 28 -4.05 17.59 -9.06
CA ALA A 28 -4.26 16.15 -9.17
C ALA A 28 -5.57 15.75 -8.47
N LEU A 29 -6.40 14.96 -9.15
CA LEU A 29 -7.59 14.37 -8.55
C LEU A 29 -7.23 12.97 -8.06
N GLU A 30 -7.30 12.79 -6.74
CA GLU A 30 -7.19 11.47 -6.14
C GLU A 30 -8.34 10.60 -6.62
N ARG A 31 -7.97 9.41 -7.10
CA ARG A 31 -8.88 8.36 -7.54
C ARG A 31 -8.54 7.09 -6.79
N ARG A 32 -9.60 6.34 -6.54
CA ARG A 32 -9.46 4.98 -6.05
C ARG A 32 -8.77 4.11 -7.10
N ILE A 33 -7.78 3.33 -6.65
CA ILE A 33 -7.11 2.31 -7.44
C ILE A 33 -8.05 1.10 -7.61
N SER A 34 -8.03 0.43 -8.78
CA SER A 34 -8.92 -0.72 -9.02
C SER A 34 -8.68 -1.84 -8.00
N ALA A 35 -9.68 -2.67 -7.71
CA ALA A 35 -9.50 -3.80 -6.79
C ALA A 35 -8.35 -4.74 -7.19
N GLU A 36 -8.16 -5.00 -8.48
CA GLU A 36 -7.05 -5.81 -9.01
C GLU A 36 -5.71 -5.11 -8.84
N GLN A 37 -5.64 -3.81 -9.13
CA GLN A 37 -4.44 -3.01 -8.94
C GLN A 37 -4.08 -2.92 -7.44
N LEU A 38 -5.07 -2.75 -6.57
CA LEU A 38 -4.89 -2.71 -5.13
C LEU A 38 -4.35 -4.05 -4.61
N PHE A 39 -4.89 -5.17 -5.09
CA PHE A 39 -4.37 -6.50 -4.74
C PHE A 39 -2.90 -6.67 -5.17
N ARG A 40 -2.55 -6.29 -6.41
CA ARG A 40 -1.15 -6.31 -6.88
C ARG A 40 -0.25 -5.42 -6.02
N ASN A 41 -0.72 -4.23 -5.65
CA ASN A 41 0.01 -3.32 -4.77
C ASN A 41 0.26 -3.96 -3.40
N VAL A 42 -0.70 -4.71 -2.85
CA VAL A 42 -0.49 -5.47 -1.59
C VAL A 42 0.64 -6.47 -1.75
N LEU A 43 0.69 -7.25 -2.84
CA LEU A 43 1.74 -8.25 -3.05
C LEU A 43 3.13 -7.61 -3.18
N VAL A 44 3.23 -6.48 -3.87
CA VAL A 44 4.47 -5.72 -4.03
C VAL A 44 4.87 -5.07 -2.70
N ALA A 45 3.97 -4.35 -2.05
CA ALA A 45 4.24 -3.61 -0.81
C ALA A 45 4.63 -4.54 0.35
N THR A 46 4.02 -5.71 0.46
CA THR A 46 4.34 -6.69 1.50
C THR A 46 5.64 -7.46 1.22
N GLY A 47 6.20 -7.33 0.03
CA GLY A 47 7.37 -8.09 -0.40
C GLY A 47 7.07 -9.58 -0.66
N GLU A 48 5.82 -9.94 -1.01
CA GLU A 48 5.47 -11.34 -1.31
C GLU A 48 6.22 -11.83 -2.56
N LEU A 49 6.43 -10.96 -3.55
CA LEU A 49 7.20 -11.29 -4.74
C LEU A 49 8.65 -11.63 -4.37
N GLU A 50 9.29 -10.80 -3.56
CA GLU A 50 10.66 -10.96 -3.11
C GLU A 50 10.85 -12.19 -2.24
N ALA A 51 9.87 -12.52 -1.39
CA ALA A 51 9.88 -13.76 -0.60
C ALA A 51 9.89 -15.02 -1.47
N GLN A 52 9.38 -14.93 -2.70
CA GLN A 52 9.39 -16.00 -3.70
C GLN A 52 10.54 -15.86 -4.71
N GLY A 53 11.52 -14.99 -4.44
CA GLY A 53 12.69 -14.76 -5.30
C GLY A 53 12.39 -13.95 -6.57
N LYS A 54 11.22 -13.32 -6.67
CA LYS A 54 10.84 -12.45 -7.79
C LYS A 54 11.20 -11.00 -7.48
N HIS A 55 11.48 -10.21 -8.52
CA HIS A 55 11.78 -8.79 -8.36
C HIS A 55 10.48 -7.97 -8.23
N TRP A 56 10.47 -6.89 -7.47
CA TRP A 56 9.25 -6.09 -7.27
C TRP A 56 8.74 -5.39 -8.55
N LYS A 57 9.64 -5.07 -9.48
CA LYS A 57 9.32 -4.45 -10.79
C LYS A 57 8.87 -5.45 -11.87
N LEU A 58 7.99 -6.39 -11.53
CA LEU A 58 7.43 -7.28 -12.53
C LEU A 58 6.32 -6.59 -13.34
N PRO A 59 6.20 -6.86 -14.65
CA PRO A 59 5.04 -6.46 -15.43
C PRO A 59 3.76 -7.05 -14.83
N PRO A 60 2.60 -6.36 -14.93
CA PRO A 60 1.34 -6.85 -14.37
C PRO A 60 0.96 -8.26 -14.83
N ALA A 61 1.20 -8.60 -16.09
CA ALA A 61 0.91 -9.93 -16.63
C ALA A 61 1.72 -11.06 -15.96
N GLU A 62 2.96 -10.78 -15.55
CA GLU A 62 3.81 -11.75 -14.84
C GLU A 62 3.38 -11.90 -13.37
N ILE A 63 2.85 -10.83 -12.77
CA ILE A 63 2.23 -10.90 -11.44
C ILE A 63 0.95 -11.73 -11.51
N ASP A 64 0.11 -11.53 -12.52
CA ASP A 64 -1.12 -12.32 -12.72
C ASP A 64 -0.79 -13.80 -12.93
N GLN A 65 0.24 -14.09 -13.72
CA GLN A 65 0.72 -15.46 -13.89
C GLN A 65 1.19 -16.05 -12.56
N PHE A 66 2.00 -15.32 -11.79
CA PHE A 66 2.44 -15.75 -10.46
C PHE A 66 1.27 -16.07 -9.52
N VAL A 67 0.25 -15.21 -9.50
CA VAL A 67 -0.95 -15.42 -8.68
C VAL A 67 -1.70 -16.67 -9.15
N SER A 68 -1.79 -16.89 -10.46
CA SER A 68 -2.48 -18.05 -11.03
C SER A 68 -1.79 -19.40 -10.73
N GLU A 69 -0.49 -19.39 -10.46
CA GLU A 69 0.32 -20.56 -10.10
C GLU A 69 0.11 -20.99 -8.64
N SER A 70 -0.47 -20.13 -7.79
CA SER A 70 -0.74 -20.39 -6.37
C SER A 70 -2.23 -20.38 -6.08
N GLU A 71 -2.78 -21.55 -5.70
CA GLU A 71 -4.19 -21.66 -5.31
C GLU A 71 -4.54 -20.77 -4.10
N GLU A 72 -3.60 -20.55 -3.18
CA GLU A 72 -3.80 -19.64 -2.04
C GLU A 72 -3.95 -18.18 -2.49
N LEU A 73 -3.06 -17.70 -3.37
CA LEU A 73 -3.10 -16.32 -3.85
C LEU A 73 -4.28 -16.06 -4.78
N LYS A 74 -4.63 -17.04 -5.62
CA LYS A 74 -5.80 -16.99 -6.48
C LYS A 74 -7.11 -16.93 -5.69
N ALA A 75 -7.23 -17.71 -4.61
CA ALA A 75 -8.38 -17.64 -3.72
C ALA A 75 -8.45 -16.31 -2.97
N LEU A 76 -7.30 -15.79 -2.54
CA LEU A 76 -7.20 -14.47 -1.91
C LEU A 76 -7.60 -13.37 -2.89
N GLU A 77 -7.09 -13.37 -4.12
CA GLU A 77 -7.44 -12.42 -5.19
C GLU A 77 -8.95 -12.41 -5.45
N ALA A 78 -9.57 -13.58 -5.64
CA ALA A 78 -11.00 -13.68 -5.88
C ALA A 78 -11.83 -13.09 -4.73
N THR A 79 -11.39 -13.31 -3.49
CA THR A 79 -12.04 -12.74 -2.29
C THR A 79 -11.80 -11.23 -2.23
N PHE A 80 -10.60 -10.78 -2.54
CA PHE A 80 -10.20 -9.37 -2.55
C PHE A 80 -11.03 -8.58 -3.57
N ILE A 81 -11.12 -9.04 -4.82
CA ILE A 81 -11.96 -8.44 -5.86
C ILE A 81 -13.41 -8.40 -5.40
N LYS A 82 -13.94 -9.50 -4.86
CA LYS A 82 -15.32 -9.52 -4.34
C LYS A 82 -15.56 -8.49 -3.24
N VAL A 83 -14.56 -8.17 -2.42
CA VAL A 83 -14.67 -7.23 -1.29
C VAL A 83 -14.54 -5.79 -1.75
N PHE A 84 -13.56 -5.49 -2.60
CA PHE A 84 -13.18 -4.12 -2.94
C PHE A 84 -13.78 -3.62 -4.25
N ALA A 85 -14.08 -4.49 -5.21
CA ALA A 85 -14.60 -4.04 -6.51
C ALA A 85 -15.99 -3.43 -6.38
N ASN A 86 -16.23 -2.38 -7.16
CA ASN A 86 -17.57 -1.82 -7.30
C ASN A 86 -18.49 -2.80 -8.06
N PRO A 87 -19.82 -2.64 -7.94
CA PRO A 87 -20.77 -3.37 -8.77
C PRO A 87 -20.44 -3.26 -10.27
N PRO A 88 -20.74 -4.29 -11.07
CA PRO A 88 -20.50 -4.23 -12.51
C PRO A 88 -21.16 -2.98 -13.12
N LYS A 89 -20.41 -2.28 -13.99
CA LYS A 89 -20.78 -1.02 -14.67
C LYS A 89 -20.71 0.26 -13.83
N GLU A 90 -20.29 0.17 -12.57
CA GLU A 90 -19.95 1.36 -11.77
C GLU A 90 -18.45 1.60 -11.83
N ALA A 91 -18.05 2.82 -12.21
CA ALA A 91 -16.64 3.18 -12.26
C ALA A 91 -16.11 3.45 -10.84
N GLU A 92 -14.89 2.98 -10.56
CA GLU A 92 -14.17 3.24 -9.31
C GLU A 92 -13.53 4.64 -9.39
N ILE A 93 -14.38 5.66 -9.25
CA ILE A 93 -13.97 7.07 -9.27
C ILE A 93 -13.91 7.60 -7.85
N GLU A 94 -14.93 7.32 -7.04
CA GLU A 94 -15.05 7.81 -5.67
C GLU A 94 -14.35 6.89 -4.66
N ILE A 95 -13.79 7.50 -3.63
CA ILE A 95 -13.19 6.82 -2.48
C ILE A 95 -14.30 6.58 -1.45
N ALA A 96 -14.90 5.38 -1.49
CA ALA A 96 -15.95 4.98 -0.56
C ALA A 96 -15.45 3.85 0.35
N PRO A 97 -15.04 4.13 1.60
CA PRO A 97 -14.73 3.07 2.56
C PRO A 97 -15.99 2.25 2.88
N THR A 98 -15.86 0.93 2.91
CA THR A 98 -16.98 0.03 3.22
C THR A 98 -16.71 -0.79 4.48
N VAL A 99 -17.76 -1.09 5.24
CA VAL A 99 -17.65 -1.98 6.42
C VAL A 99 -17.09 -3.35 6.03
N LYS A 100 -17.48 -3.85 4.86
CA LYS A 100 -16.99 -5.12 4.31
C LYS A 100 -15.48 -5.09 4.08
N ALA A 101 -14.95 -4.02 3.48
CA ALA A 101 -13.52 -3.84 3.26
C ALA A 101 -12.75 -3.73 4.58
N ALA A 102 -13.26 -2.95 5.55
CA ALA A 102 -12.64 -2.82 6.86
C ALA A 102 -12.56 -4.17 7.59
N LEU A 103 -13.66 -4.92 7.65
CA LEU A 103 -13.69 -6.24 8.30
C LEU A 103 -12.76 -7.25 7.60
N PHE A 104 -12.67 -7.20 6.28
CA PHE A 104 -11.73 -8.03 5.52
C PHE A 104 -10.29 -7.72 5.90
N LEU A 105 -9.88 -6.44 5.91
CA LEU A 105 -8.52 -6.04 6.29
C LEU A 105 -8.16 -6.44 7.72
N MET A 106 -9.14 -6.46 8.64
CA MET A 106 -8.93 -6.82 10.05
C MET A 106 -8.87 -8.33 10.32
N HIS A 107 -9.53 -9.16 9.49
CA HIS A 107 -9.80 -10.55 9.85
C HIS A 107 -9.42 -11.58 8.78
N GLU A 108 -9.13 -11.18 7.55
CA GLU A 108 -8.79 -12.12 6.49
C GLU A 108 -7.44 -12.79 6.75
N LYS A 109 -7.46 -14.09 7.07
CA LYS A 109 -6.27 -14.83 7.48
C LYS A 109 -5.22 -14.91 6.38
N ALA A 110 -5.66 -15.06 5.12
CA ALA A 110 -4.73 -15.13 3.99
C ALA A 110 -3.99 -13.80 3.80
N LEU A 111 -4.67 -12.66 3.95
CA LEU A 111 -4.03 -11.33 3.93
C LEU A 111 -3.07 -11.16 5.12
N LEU A 112 -3.50 -11.49 6.33
CA LEU A 112 -2.66 -11.38 7.53
C LEU A 112 -1.44 -12.30 7.47
N LYS A 113 -1.56 -13.48 6.84
CA LYS A 113 -0.45 -14.41 6.60
C LYS A 113 0.61 -13.80 5.67
N VAL A 114 0.21 -13.02 4.66
CA VAL A 114 1.14 -12.35 3.75
C VAL A 114 2.05 -11.38 4.53
N LEU A 115 1.49 -10.69 5.51
CA LEU A 115 2.19 -9.73 6.37
C LEU A 115 3.11 -10.36 7.43
N GLN A 116 2.88 -11.62 7.81
CA GLN A 116 3.72 -12.28 8.82
C GLN A 116 5.18 -12.35 8.35
N PRO A 117 6.17 -12.11 9.25
CA PRO A 117 7.58 -12.17 8.89
C PRO A 117 7.94 -13.51 8.26
N ARG A 118 8.47 -13.47 7.03
CA ARG A 118 8.95 -14.62 6.27
C ARG A 118 10.19 -14.22 5.50
N ALA A 119 11.14 -15.13 5.36
CA ALA A 119 12.42 -14.84 4.72
C ALA A 119 12.23 -14.07 3.39
N GLY A 120 12.77 -12.85 3.33
CA GLY A 120 12.77 -12.00 2.14
C GLY A 120 11.58 -11.04 2.00
N ASN A 121 10.49 -11.23 2.75
CA ASN A 121 9.36 -10.29 2.72
C ASN A 121 9.68 -8.97 3.44
N LEU A 122 8.82 -7.96 3.27
CA LEU A 122 9.08 -6.62 3.83
C LEU A 122 9.23 -6.67 5.35
N THR A 123 8.32 -7.34 6.06
CA THR A 123 8.29 -7.32 7.53
C THR A 123 9.50 -8.03 8.15
N ASP A 124 10.01 -9.09 7.54
CA ASP A 124 11.29 -9.72 7.92
C ASP A 124 12.48 -8.78 7.72
N ARG A 125 12.58 -8.14 6.54
CA ARG A 125 13.68 -7.20 6.24
C ARG A 125 13.69 -6.01 7.20
N VAL A 126 12.51 -5.44 7.49
CA VAL A 126 12.39 -4.29 8.37
C VAL A 126 12.61 -4.67 9.85
N ALA A 127 12.26 -5.89 10.25
CA ALA A 127 12.56 -6.39 11.60
C ALA A 127 14.06 -6.37 11.93
N GLN A 128 14.89 -6.58 10.91
CA GLN A 128 16.35 -6.58 11.01
C GLN A 128 16.97 -5.16 10.91
N ALA A 129 16.20 -4.14 10.50
CA ALA A 129 16.68 -2.77 10.35
C ALA A 129 16.88 -2.06 11.71
N GLN A 130 17.65 -0.98 11.72
CA GLN A 130 17.79 -0.14 12.91
C GLN A 130 16.46 0.57 13.24
N PRO A 131 16.14 0.82 14.52
CA PRO A 131 14.83 1.39 14.93
C PRO A 131 14.49 2.72 14.25
N ASP A 132 15.48 3.57 14.00
CA ASP A 132 15.36 4.85 13.31
C ASP A 132 15.06 4.72 11.81
N GLN A 133 15.39 3.58 11.21
CA GLN A 133 15.17 3.28 9.79
C GLN A 133 13.82 2.60 9.52
N VAL A 134 13.11 2.13 10.55
CA VAL A 134 11.87 1.38 10.39
C VAL A 134 10.80 2.21 9.69
N ALA A 135 10.62 3.47 10.09
CA ALA A 135 9.66 4.37 9.48
C ALA A 135 9.99 4.61 8.00
N ASP A 136 11.24 4.95 7.69
CA ASP A 136 11.67 5.21 6.32
C ASP A 136 11.44 3.98 5.41
N ALA A 137 11.76 2.78 5.90
CA ALA A 137 11.59 1.55 5.15
C ALA A 137 10.11 1.20 4.90
N LEU A 138 9.25 1.31 5.91
CA LEU A 138 7.82 0.98 5.77
C LEU A 138 7.07 1.97 4.89
N PHE A 139 7.26 3.27 5.11
CA PHE A 139 6.58 4.31 4.33
C PHE A 139 7.01 4.29 2.86
N LEU A 140 8.30 4.09 2.60
CA LEU A 140 8.77 4.02 1.22
C LEU A 140 8.25 2.77 0.50
N ALA A 141 8.18 1.62 1.19
CA ALA A 141 7.73 0.38 0.59
C ALA A 141 6.20 0.30 0.38
N ILE A 142 5.42 0.87 1.30
CA ILE A 142 3.95 0.74 1.29
C ILE A 142 3.28 1.96 0.66
N LEU A 143 3.74 3.17 1.01
CA LEU A 143 3.13 4.44 0.58
C LEU A 143 3.98 5.21 -0.43
N SER A 144 5.06 4.63 -0.96
CA SER A 144 5.89 5.24 -2.01
C SER A 144 6.40 6.66 -1.71
N ARG A 145 6.46 7.07 -0.44
CA ARG A 145 6.93 8.38 0.01
C ARG A 145 7.83 8.27 1.23
N GLN A 146 8.54 9.37 1.53
CA GLN A 146 9.24 9.47 2.81
C GLN A 146 8.25 9.77 3.94
N PRO A 147 8.49 9.26 5.16
CA PRO A 147 7.69 9.64 6.32
C PRO A 147 7.95 11.11 6.67
N THR A 148 6.94 11.76 7.22
CA THR A 148 7.05 13.09 7.81
C THR A 148 7.78 13.03 9.17
N ALA A 149 7.98 14.18 9.82
CA ALA A 149 8.54 14.19 11.17
C ALA A 149 7.59 13.57 12.20
N GLU A 150 6.28 13.77 12.03
CA GLU A 150 5.22 13.21 12.87
C GLU A 150 5.15 11.68 12.70
N ASP A 151 5.12 11.19 11.45
CA ASP A 151 5.15 9.75 11.13
C ASP A 151 6.32 9.01 11.83
N ARG A 152 7.52 9.62 11.81
CA ARG A 152 8.71 9.04 12.46
C ARG A 152 8.57 8.96 13.97
N GLU A 153 8.00 10.00 14.58
CA GLU A 153 7.81 10.03 16.02
C GLU A 153 6.74 9.02 16.46
N ASP A 154 5.64 8.88 15.72
CA ASP A 154 4.60 7.88 15.99
C ASP A 154 5.14 6.46 15.92
N VAL A 155 5.88 6.12 14.86
CA VAL A 155 6.53 4.80 14.71
C VAL A 155 7.50 4.55 15.86
N LYS A 156 8.31 5.54 16.22
CA LYS A 156 9.29 5.43 17.31
C LYS A 156 8.60 5.20 18.66
N GLN A 157 7.55 5.95 18.97
CA GLN A 157 6.76 5.77 20.19
C GLN A 157 6.08 4.39 20.22
N PHE A 158 5.53 3.96 19.10
CA PHE A 158 4.90 2.65 18.99
C PHE A 158 5.88 1.50 19.25
N LEU A 159 7.08 1.56 18.65
CA LEU A 159 8.14 0.57 18.89
C LEU A 159 8.65 0.59 20.34
N ALA A 160 8.76 1.78 20.95
CA ALA A 160 9.17 1.91 22.35
C ALA A 160 8.19 1.26 23.34
N ASN A 161 6.89 1.22 22.99
CA ASN A 161 5.85 0.55 23.78
C ASN A 161 5.84 -0.99 23.59
N HIS A 162 6.60 -1.52 22.62
CA HIS A 162 6.67 -2.96 22.30
C HIS A 162 8.13 -3.47 22.25
N PRO A 163 8.93 -3.29 23.32
CA PRO A 163 10.37 -3.58 23.28
C PRO A 163 10.68 -5.08 23.12
N ASP A 164 9.80 -5.94 23.62
CA ASP A 164 10.01 -7.39 23.66
C ASP A 164 9.53 -8.14 22.40
N ASP A 165 8.80 -7.46 21.50
CA ASP A 165 8.24 -8.08 20.29
C ASP A 165 8.23 -7.11 19.09
N LYS A 166 9.43 -6.68 18.70
CA LYS A 166 9.65 -5.83 17.52
C LYS A 166 9.06 -6.42 16.22
N PRO A 167 9.19 -7.73 15.90
CA PRO A 167 8.61 -8.29 14.68
C PRO A 167 7.08 -8.15 14.61
N THR A 168 6.38 -8.40 15.72
CA THR A 168 4.92 -8.20 15.77
C THR A 168 4.57 -6.72 15.64
N ALA A 169 5.30 -5.83 16.30
CA ALA A 169 5.07 -4.39 16.19
C ALA A 169 5.23 -3.88 14.75
N ILE A 170 6.24 -4.36 14.02
CA ILE A 170 6.45 -4.03 12.60
C ILE A 170 5.32 -4.57 11.73
N THR A 171 4.85 -5.78 12.01
CA THR A 171 3.72 -6.37 11.28
C THR A 171 2.45 -5.54 11.48
N GLN A 172 2.21 -5.03 12.69
CA GLN A 172 1.08 -4.15 13.00
C GLN A 172 1.21 -2.78 12.35
N LEU A 173 2.40 -2.19 12.32
CA LEU A 173 2.66 -0.93 11.60
C LEU A 173 2.44 -1.10 10.09
N ALA A 174 2.97 -2.18 9.49
CA ALA A 174 2.76 -2.47 8.08
C ALA A 174 1.27 -2.67 7.76
N TRP A 175 0.54 -3.38 8.61
CA TRP A 175 -0.90 -3.53 8.51
C TRP A 175 -1.63 -2.18 8.59
N ALA A 176 -1.27 -1.31 9.54
CA ALA A 176 -1.88 0.00 9.71
C ALA A 176 -1.71 0.88 8.45
N LEU A 177 -0.52 0.86 7.84
CA LEU A 177 -0.25 1.59 6.59
C LEU A 177 -1.05 1.01 5.41
N LEU A 178 -1.14 -0.31 5.27
CA LEU A 178 -1.97 -0.95 4.24
C LEU A 178 -3.46 -0.70 4.40
N ALA A 179 -3.93 -0.58 5.65
CA ALA A 179 -5.33 -0.29 5.96
C ALA A 179 -5.68 1.20 5.88
N SER A 180 -4.70 2.07 5.62
CA SER A 180 -4.91 3.50 5.46
C SER A 180 -5.63 3.85 4.16
N THR A 181 -6.28 5.01 4.14
CA THR A 181 -6.87 5.56 2.91
C THR A 181 -5.81 5.91 1.87
N GLU A 182 -4.62 6.33 2.31
CA GLU A 182 -3.50 6.72 1.46
C GLU A 182 -3.06 5.56 0.54
N PHE A 183 -3.04 4.33 1.07
CA PHE A 183 -2.68 3.15 0.29
C PHE A 183 -3.67 2.83 -0.84
N CYS A 184 -4.93 3.24 -0.71
CA CYS A 184 -6.00 2.91 -1.66
C CYS A 184 -6.16 3.93 -2.80
N VAL A 185 -5.39 5.01 -2.81
CA VAL A 185 -5.49 6.11 -3.79
C VAL A 185 -4.23 6.24 -4.63
N ASN A 186 -4.39 6.73 -5.86
CA ASN A 186 -3.26 7.06 -6.73
C ASN A 186 -2.68 8.44 -6.34
N HIS A 187 -1.63 8.41 -5.53
CA HIS A 187 -0.86 9.60 -5.15
C HIS A 187 0.51 9.65 -5.82
#